data_AF-A0A0L0HB11-F1
#
_entry.id   AF-A0A0L0HB11-F1
#
_cell.length_a   1.000
_cell.length_b   1.000
_cell.length_c   1.000
_cell.angle_alpha   90.00
_cell.angle_beta   90.00
_cell.angle_gamma   90.00
#
_symmetry.space_group_name_H-M   'P 1'
#
loop_
_entity.id
_entity.type
_entity.pdbx_description
1 polymer ?
#
loop_
_entity_poly.entity_id
_entity_poly.type
_entity_poly.pdbx_seq_one_letter_code
_entity_poly.pdbx_strand_id
1 'polypeptide(L)'
;MGRLVQIEVENFKSYRGQQTIGPFYNFTSVIGPNGSGKSNLMDAISFVLGVKSTQLRSAQLRELIYRSGRGAAEKQGGNGGGEEEPKRAYVCAEYETSDGGTLRFMRIVTSSGTSEYKINDKSVPFAKYSATLEEENILIKAKNFLVFQGDVEAVASQSPKDLTRLLEQISGSLELKAEYERLKALQEMATENSADSFVKKRGVTAEMKQFKEQKEEAERFDKLQKQRAQQLATYLVWKLYHLNKNIEVLEAEIDQERGASQHSEEQMRDLETQLKDAKRQQARTNKDLMRLEKHIHEKTKQMEDMKPVLLRLDEKIRHGNKKLRTADENISKARAEHERETVIIRDLQKDYEQLTKALAKYEENLRKRRAEEGRSLDEAQLAEYNQSPAPNLCVSAGTHQSATSKENCSRSKVATGGECKRSTES
;
A
#
# COMPACT_ATOMS: atom_id res chain seq x y z
N MET A 1 67.81 25.16 -79.55
CA MET A 1 67.48 23.78 -79.97
C MET A 1 68.66 23.28 -80.76
N GLY A 2 69.32 22.25 -80.26
CA GLY A 2 70.43 21.66 -80.97
C GLY A 2 69.99 20.91 -82.22
N ARG A 3 70.94 20.63 -83.12
CA ARG A 3 70.68 19.92 -84.38
C ARG A 3 71.75 18.88 -84.65
N LEU A 4 71.34 17.83 -85.36
CA LEU A 4 72.28 16.86 -85.92
C LEU A 4 73.01 17.51 -87.10
N VAL A 5 74.34 17.50 -87.08
CA VAL A 5 75.19 18.09 -88.14
C VAL A 5 75.58 17.03 -89.16
N GLN A 6 76.14 15.92 -88.68
CA GLN A 6 76.61 14.83 -89.53
C GLN A 6 76.62 13.51 -88.76
N ILE A 7 76.62 12.41 -89.51
CA ILE A 7 76.77 11.06 -88.98
C ILE A 7 77.92 10.38 -89.71
N GLU A 8 78.86 9.86 -88.95
CA GLU A 8 79.91 8.97 -89.44
C GLU A 8 79.53 7.53 -89.11
N VAL A 9 79.53 6.66 -90.12
CA VAL A 9 79.32 5.22 -89.98
C VAL A 9 80.56 4.49 -90.45
N GLU A 10 81.00 3.49 -89.70
CA GLU A 10 82.05 2.56 -90.15
C GLU A 10 81.55 1.13 -90.08
N ASN A 11 81.63 0.41 -91.21
CA ASN A 11 81.30 -1.01 -91.32
C ASN A 11 79.91 -1.36 -90.75
N PHE A 12 78.93 -0.47 -90.90
CA PHE A 12 77.58 -0.63 -90.34
C PHE A 12 76.58 -1.09 -91.42
N LYS A 13 75.99 -2.28 -91.25
CA LYS A 13 75.01 -2.90 -92.15
C LYS A 13 75.46 -2.97 -93.62
N SER A 14 74.99 -2.04 -94.46
CA SER A 14 75.32 -1.95 -95.89
C SER A 14 76.48 -0.98 -96.17
N TYR A 15 76.88 -0.18 -95.18
CA TYR A 15 77.98 0.76 -95.30
C TYR A 15 79.30 0.03 -95.02
N ARG A 16 80.15 -0.11 -96.04
CA ARG A 16 81.50 -0.67 -95.93
C ARG A 16 82.52 0.46 -95.80
N GLY A 17 83.51 0.27 -94.94
CA GLY A 17 84.50 1.30 -94.62
C GLY A 17 83.88 2.47 -93.85
N GLN A 18 84.64 3.55 -93.71
CA GLN A 18 84.17 4.80 -93.11
C GLN A 18 83.40 5.61 -94.15
N GLN A 19 82.17 5.99 -93.83
CA GLN A 19 81.32 6.83 -94.65
C GLN A 19 80.78 7.98 -93.80
N THR A 20 80.84 9.19 -94.33
CA THR A 20 80.30 10.39 -93.69
C THR A 20 79.02 10.80 -94.38
N ILE A 21 77.94 10.91 -93.61
CA ILE A 21 76.59 11.26 -94.06
C ILE A 21 76.25 12.63 -93.50
N GLY A 22 76.23 13.64 -94.36
CA GLY A 22 75.96 15.03 -93.99
C GLY A 22 76.45 16.00 -95.06
N PRO A 23 76.29 17.32 -94.83
CA PRO A 23 75.65 17.92 -93.65
C PRO A 23 74.12 17.80 -93.67
N PHE A 24 73.53 17.63 -92.48
CA PHE A 24 72.08 17.70 -92.28
C PHE A 24 71.62 19.14 -92.04
N TYR A 25 70.50 19.51 -92.63
CA TYR A 25 69.83 20.79 -92.44
C TYR A 25 68.52 20.60 -91.66
N ASN A 26 67.87 21.70 -91.27
CA ASN A 26 66.61 21.72 -90.51
C ASN A 26 65.53 20.80 -91.10
N PHE A 27 65.49 20.68 -92.42
CA PHE A 27 64.68 19.71 -93.12
C PHE A 27 65.55 18.99 -94.16
N THR A 28 65.71 17.68 -94.00
CA THR A 28 66.50 16.85 -94.91
C THR A 28 65.67 15.64 -95.32
N SER A 29 65.56 15.39 -96.63
CA SER A 29 64.86 14.23 -97.17
C SER A 29 65.86 13.22 -97.72
N VAL A 30 65.70 11.95 -97.35
CA VAL A 30 66.57 10.85 -97.78
C VAL A 30 65.85 10.04 -98.86
N ILE A 31 66.29 10.18 -100.11
CA ILE A 31 65.70 9.52 -101.27
C ILE A 31 66.63 8.44 -101.85
N GLY A 32 66.08 7.50 -102.61
CA GLY A 32 66.84 6.42 -103.25
C GLY A 32 65.97 5.22 -103.63
N PRO A 33 66.46 4.30 -104.47
CA PRO A 33 65.71 3.13 -104.90
C PRO A 33 65.45 2.14 -103.75
N ASN A 34 64.46 1.26 -103.90
CA ASN A 34 64.18 0.24 -102.89
C ASN A 34 65.41 -0.67 -102.71
N GLY A 35 65.76 -0.97 -101.46
CA GLY A 35 66.95 -1.75 -101.13
C GLY A 35 68.28 -0.97 -101.08
N SER A 36 68.29 0.33 -101.39
CA SER A 36 69.54 1.15 -101.39
C SER A 36 70.09 1.50 -100.00
N GLY A 37 69.57 0.89 -98.93
CA GLY A 37 70.03 1.15 -97.56
C GLY A 37 69.45 2.39 -96.88
N LYS A 38 68.42 3.06 -97.43
CA LYS A 38 67.78 4.24 -96.82
C LYS A 38 67.38 4.02 -95.34
N SER A 39 66.70 2.92 -95.07
CA SER A 39 66.28 2.56 -93.71
C SER A 39 67.45 2.19 -92.79
N ASN A 40 68.63 1.90 -93.33
CA ASN A 40 69.83 1.62 -92.53
C ASN A 40 70.41 2.90 -91.92
N LEU A 41 70.20 4.07 -92.53
CA LEU A 41 70.51 5.36 -91.92
C LEU A 41 69.66 5.60 -90.66
N MET A 42 68.36 5.30 -90.73
CA MET A 42 67.47 5.39 -89.56
C MET A 42 67.88 4.41 -88.46
N ASP A 43 68.31 3.20 -88.83
CA ASP A 43 68.86 2.24 -87.87
C ASP A 43 70.18 2.72 -87.27
N ALA A 44 71.03 3.44 -88.01
CA ALA A 44 72.28 4.01 -87.53
C ALA A 44 72.01 5.12 -86.49
N ILE A 45 71.06 6.01 -86.77
CA ILE A 45 70.59 7.05 -85.83
C ILE A 45 70.05 6.39 -84.55
N SER A 46 69.13 5.43 -84.72
CA SER A 46 68.53 4.68 -83.59
C SER A 46 69.60 3.95 -82.78
N PHE A 47 70.63 3.43 -83.43
CA PHE A 47 71.74 2.75 -82.79
C PHE A 47 72.57 3.70 -81.92
N VAL A 48 72.97 4.88 -82.43
CA VAL A 48 73.72 5.87 -81.63
C VAL A 48 72.89 6.39 -80.46
N LEU A 49 71.60 6.60 -80.66
CA LEU A 49 70.69 7.08 -79.61
C LEU A 49 70.39 6.03 -78.53
N GLY A 50 71.03 4.85 -78.57
CA GLY A 50 70.96 3.89 -77.47
C GLY A 50 69.69 3.03 -77.46
N VAL A 51 68.97 2.94 -78.58
CA VAL A 51 67.79 2.08 -78.70
C VAL A 51 68.20 0.60 -78.55
N LYS A 52 67.32 -0.20 -77.93
CA LYS A 52 67.54 -1.64 -77.72
C LYS A 52 67.53 -2.40 -79.06
N SER A 53 68.38 -3.41 -79.17
CA SER A 53 68.52 -4.20 -80.42
C SER A 53 67.23 -4.90 -80.85
N THR A 54 66.38 -5.30 -79.91
CA THR A 54 65.08 -5.94 -80.20
C THR A 54 64.11 -5.04 -80.97
N GLN A 55 64.35 -3.73 -80.99
CA GLN A 55 63.52 -2.75 -81.67
C GLN A 55 64.13 -2.32 -83.00
N LEU A 56 65.40 -2.67 -83.25
CA LEU A 56 65.99 -2.57 -84.57
C LEU A 56 65.47 -3.73 -85.41
N ARG A 57 65.46 -3.57 -86.73
CA ARG A 57 65.08 -4.63 -87.69
C ARG A 57 66.01 -5.87 -87.65
N SER A 58 66.98 -5.91 -86.73
CA SER A 58 67.98 -6.97 -86.58
C SER A 58 67.95 -7.46 -85.13
N ALA A 59 67.71 -8.75 -84.92
CA ALA A 59 67.50 -9.32 -83.59
C ALA A 59 68.74 -9.25 -82.69
N GLN A 60 69.94 -9.23 -83.28
CA GLN A 60 71.22 -9.30 -82.57
C GLN A 60 72.16 -8.17 -82.98
N LEU A 61 72.87 -7.59 -82.01
CA LEU A 61 73.82 -6.48 -82.23
C LEU A 61 74.94 -6.84 -83.23
N ARG A 62 75.40 -8.09 -83.23
CA ARG A 62 76.42 -8.60 -84.17
C ARG A 62 75.98 -8.63 -85.64
N GLU A 63 74.68 -8.52 -85.91
CA GLU A 63 74.14 -8.42 -87.28
C GLU A 63 74.13 -6.99 -87.81
N LEU A 64 74.47 -6.01 -86.97
CA LEU A 64 74.62 -4.62 -87.38
C LEU A 64 75.99 -4.37 -88.04
N ILE A 65 76.94 -5.29 -87.88
CA ILE A 65 78.26 -5.24 -88.53
C ILE A 65 78.11 -5.65 -89.99
N TYR A 66 78.75 -4.91 -90.89
CA TYR A 66 78.77 -5.19 -92.32
C TYR A 66 79.24 -6.62 -92.59
N ARG A 67 78.47 -7.35 -93.39
CA ARG A 67 78.86 -8.67 -93.90
C ARG A 67 78.73 -8.64 -95.41
N SER A 68 79.82 -9.00 -96.08
CA SER A 68 79.81 -9.17 -97.52
C SER A 68 78.99 -10.42 -97.85
N GLY A 69 77.85 -10.28 -98.54
CA GLY A 69 77.15 -11.44 -99.09
C GLY A 69 75.80 -11.86 -98.49
N ARG A 70 74.99 -10.95 -97.92
CA ARG A 70 73.57 -11.27 -97.59
C ARG A 70 72.67 -11.56 -98.83
N GLY A 71 73.26 -11.68 -100.03
CA GLY A 71 72.60 -12.05 -101.30
C GLY A 71 73.36 -13.07 -102.16
N ALA A 72 74.40 -13.73 -101.64
CA ALA A 72 75.06 -14.82 -102.35
C ALA A 72 75.07 -16.06 -101.46
N ALA A 73 74.13 -16.96 -101.74
CA ALA A 73 74.23 -18.36 -101.34
C ALA A 73 75.59 -18.94 -101.78
N GLU A 74 76.00 -20.01 -101.10
CA GLU A 74 76.70 -21.15 -101.71
C GLU A 74 77.49 -20.81 -102.99
N LYS A 75 78.70 -20.27 -102.84
CA LYS A 75 79.73 -20.47 -103.84
C LYS A 75 80.91 -21.15 -103.18
N GLN A 76 80.86 -22.47 -103.24
CA GLN A 76 82.04 -23.31 -103.27
C GLN A 76 82.97 -22.82 -104.40
N GLY A 77 84.26 -22.76 -104.11
CA GLY A 77 85.33 -22.75 -105.12
C GLY A 77 85.55 -21.40 -105.80
N GLY A 78 86.53 -20.63 -105.30
CA GLY A 78 87.03 -19.46 -106.00
C GLY A 78 88.10 -18.73 -105.19
N ASN A 79 89.35 -19.14 -105.40
CA ASN A 79 90.55 -18.54 -104.81
C ASN A 79 90.67 -17.07 -105.26
N GLY A 80 90.53 -16.10 -104.36
CA GLY A 80 90.67 -14.67 -104.67
C GLY A 80 90.57 -13.77 -103.44
N GLY A 81 91.72 -13.30 -102.94
CA GLY A 81 91.88 -12.12 -102.08
C GLY A 81 90.99 -12.04 -100.83
N GLY A 82 91.41 -12.68 -99.73
CA GLY A 82 90.75 -12.58 -98.43
C GLY A 82 90.83 -11.16 -97.85
N GLU A 83 89.83 -10.33 -98.11
CA GLU A 83 89.59 -9.13 -97.30
C GLU A 83 88.94 -9.58 -95.98
N GLU A 84 89.65 -9.41 -94.86
CA GLU A 84 89.12 -9.77 -93.54
C GLU A 84 87.77 -9.09 -93.30
N GLU A 85 86.76 -9.86 -92.87
CA GLU A 85 85.49 -9.30 -92.45
C GLU A 85 85.70 -8.35 -91.26
N PRO A 86 85.06 -7.16 -91.25
CA PRO A 86 85.23 -6.21 -90.17
C PRO A 86 84.71 -6.81 -88.85
N LYS A 87 85.57 -6.81 -87.81
CA LYS A 87 85.24 -7.33 -86.48
C LYS A 87 84.56 -6.29 -85.57
N ARG A 88 84.52 -5.03 -86.01
CA ARG A 88 83.87 -3.91 -85.32
C ARG A 88 83.07 -3.06 -86.30
N ALA A 89 82.04 -2.42 -85.79
CA ALA A 89 81.35 -1.33 -86.45
C ALA A 89 81.14 -0.20 -85.44
N TYR A 90 81.18 1.05 -85.90
CA TYR A 90 80.80 2.18 -85.07
C TYR A 90 79.88 3.13 -85.83
N VAL A 91 79.07 3.83 -85.07
CA VAL A 91 78.32 4.98 -85.57
C VAL A 91 78.58 6.14 -84.62
N CYS A 92 78.85 7.29 -85.20
CA CYS A 92 79.17 8.52 -84.51
C CYS A 92 78.25 9.63 -85.03
N ALA A 93 77.47 10.23 -84.16
CA ALA A 93 76.61 11.37 -84.46
C ALA A 93 77.25 12.64 -83.90
N GLU A 94 77.39 13.64 -84.76
CA GLU A 94 77.81 14.98 -84.36
C GLU A 94 76.59 15.86 -84.17
N TYR A 95 76.40 16.32 -82.94
CA TYR A 95 75.28 17.11 -82.49
C TYR A 95 75.75 18.50 -82.06
N GLU A 96 75.19 19.54 -82.68
CA GLU A 96 75.39 20.92 -82.25
C GLU A 96 74.36 21.21 -81.15
N THR A 97 74.84 21.54 -79.95
CA THR A 97 74.03 21.89 -78.78
C THR A 97 73.36 23.26 -78.95
N SER A 98 72.36 23.54 -78.12
CA SER A 98 71.68 24.84 -78.14
C SER A 98 72.60 26.03 -77.82
N ASP A 99 73.71 25.78 -77.13
CA ASP A 99 74.70 26.79 -76.71
C ASP A 99 75.84 26.98 -77.73
N GLY A 100 75.75 26.33 -78.89
CA GLY A 100 76.78 26.39 -79.95
C GLY A 100 77.99 25.49 -79.73
N GLY A 101 77.98 24.63 -78.70
CA GLY A 101 78.98 23.59 -78.50
C GLY A 101 78.71 22.35 -79.36
N THR A 102 79.75 21.62 -79.74
CA THR A 102 79.63 20.37 -80.51
C THR A 102 79.81 19.15 -79.60
N LEU A 103 78.82 18.26 -79.56
CA LEU A 103 78.86 16.98 -78.88
C LEU A 103 78.98 15.84 -79.90
N ARG A 104 79.94 14.95 -79.65
CA ARG A 104 80.15 13.75 -80.47
C ARG A 104 79.69 12.52 -79.70
N PHE A 105 78.58 11.95 -80.13
CA PHE A 105 78.01 10.72 -79.57
C PHE A 105 78.42 9.52 -80.42
N MET A 106 79.23 8.61 -79.88
CA MET A 106 79.70 7.43 -80.59
C MET A 106 79.31 6.15 -79.87
N ARG A 107 78.79 5.17 -80.63
CA ARG A 107 78.52 3.82 -80.15
C ARG A 107 79.26 2.82 -81.02
N ILE A 108 80.00 1.92 -80.37
CA ILE A 108 80.79 0.87 -81.02
C ILE A 108 80.15 -0.48 -80.71
N VAL A 109 80.06 -1.36 -81.70
CA VAL A 109 79.68 -2.77 -81.54
C VAL A 109 80.80 -3.68 -82.03
N THR A 110 81.11 -4.69 -81.22
CA THR A 110 82.10 -5.72 -81.55
C THR A 110 81.40 -7.01 -81.96
N SER A 111 82.12 -7.90 -82.64
CA SER A 111 81.63 -9.23 -83.03
C SER A 111 81.18 -10.11 -81.86
N SER A 112 81.70 -9.86 -80.65
CA SER A 112 81.26 -10.47 -79.39
C SER A 112 79.86 -10.03 -78.93
N GLY A 113 79.25 -9.03 -79.58
CA GLY A 113 77.93 -8.50 -79.24
C GLY A 113 77.93 -7.49 -78.09
N THR A 114 79.11 -7.11 -77.59
CA THR A 114 79.25 -6.03 -76.59
C THR A 114 79.19 -4.66 -77.27
N SER A 115 78.53 -3.70 -76.63
CA SER A 115 78.45 -2.32 -77.10
C SER A 115 79.16 -1.37 -76.15
N GLU A 116 80.04 -0.52 -76.69
CA GLU A 116 80.74 0.53 -75.95
C GLU A 116 80.17 1.90 -76.33
N TYR A 117 80.03 2.78 -75.34
CA TYR A 117 79.51 4.14 -75.52
C TYR A 117 80.63 5.14 -75.28
N LYS A 118 80.72 6.16 -76.14
CA LYS A 118 81.71 7.22 -76.08
C LYS A 118 81.04 8.58 -76.29
N ILE A 119 81.44 9.57 -75.48
CA ILE A 119 81.09 10.99 -75.66
C ILE A 119 82.38 11.76 -75.83
N ASN A 120 82.50 12.52 -76.92
CA ASN A 120 83.71 13.28 -77.25
C ASN A 120 84.98 12.40 -77.14
N ASP A 121 84.88 11.21 -77.74
CA ASP A 121 85.92 10.16 -77.78
C ASP A 121 86.30 9.52 -76.42
N LYS A 122 85.66 9.92 -75.31
CA LYS A 122 85.84 9.31 -73.98
C LYS A 122 84.81 8.23 -73.72
N SER A 123 85.25 7.05 -73.29
CA SER A 123 84.35 5.95 -72.94
C SER A 123 83.57 6.26 -71.66
N VAL A 124 82.25 6.06 -71.71
CA VAL A 124 81.34 6.33 -70.60
C VAL A 124 80.37 5.16 -70.42
N PRO A 125 79.88 4.90 -69.19
CA PRO A 125 78.83 3.92 -68.97
C PRO A 125 77.51 4.40 -69.60
N PHE A 126 76.63 3.46 -69.96
CA PHE A 126 75.34 3.76 -70.58
C PHE A 126 74.49 4.74 -69.76
N ALA A 127 74.50 4.64 -68.43
CA ALA A 127 73.75 5.54 -67.55
C ALA A 127 74.16 7.02 -67.70
N LYS A 128 75.47 7.28 -67.82
CA LYS A 128 75.97 8.64 -68.06
C LYS A 128 75.67 9.09 -69.50
N TYR A 129 75.77 8.16 -70.45
CA TYR A 129 75.43 8.41 -71.85
C TYR A 129 73.96 8.79 -72.05
N SER A 130 73.05 8.07 -71.37
CA SER A 130 71.62 8.37 -71.40
C SER A 130 71.30 9.68 -70.70
N ALA A 131 71.95 9.99 -69.57
CA ALA A 131 71.74 11.25 -68.86
C ALA A 131 72.10 12.47 -69.72
N THR A 132 73.23 12.45 -70.44
CA THR A 132 73.61 13.54 -71.35
C THR A 132 72.65 13.68 -72.55
N LEU A 133 72.05 12.59 -73.02
CA LEU A 133 71.00 12.67 -74.04
C LEU A 133 69.68 13.22 -73.46
N GLU A 134 69.34 12.87 -72.22
CA GLU A 134 68.17 13.39 -71.50
C GLU A 134 68.32 14.89 -71.18
N GLU A 135 69.53 15.39 -70.90
CA GLU A 135 69.84 16.83 -70.74
C GLU A 135 69.49 17.64 -71.99
N GLU A 136 69.71 17.07 -73.18
CA GLU A 136 69.32 17.67 -74.47
C GLU A 136 67.84 17.37 -74.84
N ASN A 137 67.03 16.90 -73.90
CA ASN A 137 65.62 16.50 -74.06
C ASN A 137 65.38 15.34 -75.03
N ILE A 138 66.38 14.48 -75.26
CA ILE A 138 66.26 13.27 -76.09
C ILE A 138 65.96 12.06 -75.19
N LEU A 139 64.69 11.86 -74.87
CA LEU A 139 64.21 10.78 -74.01
C LEU A 139 64.18 9.42 -74.76
N ILE A 140 65.28 8.68 -74.67
CA ILE A 140 65.47 7.35 -75.31
C ILE A 140 64.37 6.37 -74.89
N LYS A 141 63.94 6.42 -73.62
CA LYS A 141 62.92 5.51 -73.08
C LYS A 141 61.55 5.75 -73.75
N ALA A 142 61.15 7.02 -73.88
CA ALA A 142 59.82 7.42 -74.35
C ALA A 142 59.63 7.30 -75.88
N LYS A 143 60.73 7.34 -76.65
CA LYS A 143 60.74 7.10 -78.11
C LYS A 143 59.88 8.06 -78.95
N ASN A 144 59.63 9.27 -78.46
CA ASN A 144 58.74 10.22 -79.15
C ASN A 144 59.25 10.70 -80.51
N PHE A 145 60.54 10.50 -80.80
CA PHE A 145 61.22 11.04 -81.97
C PHE A 145 61.53 10.00 -83.05
N LEU A 146 61.24 8.71 -82.81
CA LEU A 146 61.43 7.63 -83.80
C LEU A 146 60.08 7.03 -84.15
N VAL A 147 59.76 7.04 -85.44
CA VAL A 147 58.56 6.39 -85.98
C VAL A 147 59.02 5.34 -86.97
N PHE A 148 58.86 4.06 -86.63
CA PHE A 148 59.11 2.95 -87.54
C PHE A 148 57.90 2.71 -88.45
N GLN A 149 58.13 1.95 -89.51
CA GLN A 149 57.05 1.52 -90.40
C GLN A 149 56.03 0.69 -89.60
N GLY A 150 54.76 1.13 -89.60
CA GLY A 150 53.67 0.50 -88.85
C GLY A 150 53.41 1.12 -87.47
N ASP A 151 54.33 1.95 -86.92
CA ASP A 151 54.14 2.56 -85.60
C ASP A 151 52.97 3.55 -85.57
N VAL A 152 52.70 4.24 -86.69
CA VAL A 152 51.59 5.22 -86.78
C VAL A 152 50.24 4.53 -86.55
N GLU A 153 50.03 3.37 -87.18
CA GLU A 153 48.81 2.55 -87.01
C GLU A 153 48.77 1.93 -85.60
N ALA A 154 49.92 1.49 -85.09
CA ALA A 154 50.02 0.92 -83.75
C ALA A 154 49.67 1.95 -82.67
N VAL A 155 50.13 3.20 -82.78
CA VAL A 155 49.79 4.28 -81.84
C VAL A 155 48.31 4.65 -81.95
N ALA A 156 47.76 4.70 -83.17
CA ALA A 156 46.33 4.99 -83.38
C ALA A 156 45.40 3.89 -82.83
N SER A 157 45.87 2.65 -82.76
CA SER A 157 45.11 1.49 -82.27
C SER A 157 45.38 1.13 -80.80
N GLN A 158 46.19 1.91 -80.08
CA GLN A 158 46.49 1.67 -78.66
C GLN A 158 45.27 1.86 -77.77
N SER A 159 45.24 1.12 -76.66
CA SER A 159 44.23 1.31 -75.63
C SER A 159 44.42 2.66 -74.93
N PRO A 160 43.35 3.29 -74.40
CA PRO A 160 43.49 4.55 -73.65
C PRO A 160 44.47 4.45 -72.49
N LYS A 161 44.58 3.27 -71.84
CA LYS A 161 45.52 3.03 -70.74
C LYS A 161 46.98 3.04 -71.21
N ASP A 162 47.25 2.43 -72.36
CA ASP A 162 48.60 2.41 -72.94
C ASP A 162 49.01 3.80 -73.43
N LEU A 163 48.04 4.55 -73.99
CA LEU A 163 48.26 5.94 -74.38
C LEU A 163 48.54 6.84 -73.17
N THR A 164 47.80 6.70 -72.07
CA THR A 164 48.10 7.43 -70.83
C THR A 164 49.46 7.04 -70.26
N ARG A 165 49.84 5.76 -70.35
CA ARG A 165 51.16 5.30 -69.91
C ARG A 165 52.28 5.90 -70.75
N LEU A 166 52.07 6.02 -72.08
CA LEU A 166 53.01 6.72 -72.95
C LEU A 166 53.15 8.17 -72.50
N LEU A 167 52.04 8.88 -72.26
CA LEU A 167 52.07 10.26 -71.76
C LEU A 167 52.78 10.38 -70.40
N GLU A 168 52.53 9.47 -69.45
CA GLU A 168 53.21 9.42 -68.14
C GLU A 168 54.71 9.14 -68.28
N GLN A 169 55.10 8.37 -69.29
CA GLN A 169 56.49 8.08 -69.57
C GLN A 169 57.20 9.29 -70.20
N ILE A 170 56.49 10.08 -71.00
CA ILE A 170 56.99 11.34 -71.59
C ILE A 170 57.11 12.43 -70.53
N SER A 171 56.14 12.52 -69.62
CA SER A 171 56.15 13.51 -68.52
C SER A 171 57.18 13.17 -67.43
N GLY A 172 57.72 11.95 -67.41
CA GLY A 172 58.59 11.45 -66.35
C GLY A 172 57.84 11.09 -65.05
N SER A 173 56.51 11.22 -65.00
CA SER A 173 55.72 10.94 -63.80
C SER A 173 55.71 9.46 -63.41
N LEU A 174 56.09 8.57 -64.34
CA LEU A 174 56.17 7.14 -64.10
C LEU A 174 57.16 6.77 -62.98
N GLU A 175 58.19 7.57 -62.73
CA GLU A 175 59.17 7.34 -61.65
C GLU A 175 58.54 7.53 -60.25
N LEU A 176 57.58 8.46 -60.14
CA LEU A 176 56.88 8.76 -58.90
C LEU A 176 55.74 7.79 -58.60
N LYS A 177 55.32 6.99 -59.59
CA LYS A 177 54.19 6.07 -59.47
C LYS A 177 54.35 5.06 -58.33
N ALA A 178 55.54 4.47 -58.19
CA ALA A 178 55.79 3.47 -57.17
C ALA A 178 55.69 4.06 -55.75
N GLU A 179 56.21 5.27 -55.55
CA GLU A 179 56.11 5.96 -54.27
C GLU A 179 54.67 6.43 -53.99
N TYR A 180 53.96 6.89 -55.01
CA TYR A 180 52.54 7.25 -54.89
C TYR A 180 51.68 6.05 -54.46
N GLU A 181 51.83 4.90 -55.11
CA GLU A 181 51.08 3.68 -54.77
C GLU A 181 51.40 3.21 -53.33
N ARG A 182 52.67 3.30 -52.92
CA ARG A 182 53.10 2.97 -51.55
C ARG A 182 52.46 3.89 -50.51
N LEU A 183 52.50 5.21 -50.73
CA LEU A 183 51.93 6.20 -49.81
C LEU A 183 50.41 6.11 -49.75
N LYS A 184 49.75 5.84 -50.88
CA LYS A 184 48.31 5.63 -50.94
C LYS A 184 47.88 4.41 -50.11
N ALA A 185 48.58 3.28 -50.24
CA ALA A 185 48.29 2.09 -49.43
C ALA A 185 48.49 2.36 -47.93
N LEU A 186 49.55 3.10 -47.55
CA LEU A 186 49.79 3.47 -46.17
C LEU A 186 48.71 4.40 -45.61
N GLN A 187 48.23 5.34 -46.43
CA GLN A 187 47.10 6.22 -46.08
C GLN A 187 45.83 5.40 -45.84
N GLU A 188 45.51 4.47 -46.73
CA GLU A 188 44.33 3.60 -46.60
C GLU A 188 44.39 2.78 -45.30
N MET A 189 45.52 2.13 -45.01
CA MET A 189 45.73 1.41 -43.74
C MET A 189 45.59 2.32 -42.50
N ALA A 190 46.13 3.54 -42.55
CA ALA A 190 46.00 4.49 -41.45
C ALA A 190 44.54 4.93 -41.23
N THR A 191 43.78 5.13 -42.31
CA THR A 191 42.36 5.49 -42.23
C THR A 191 41.50 4.37 -41.65
N GLU A 192 41.75 3.11 -42.04
CA GLU A 192 41.08 1.93 -41.48
C GLU A 192 41.37 1.78 -39.99
N ASN A 193 42.64 1.84 -39.59
CA ASN A 193 43.05 1.76 -38.19
C ASN A 193 42.43 2.86 -37.32
N SER A 194 42.30 4.08 -37.87
CA SER A 194 41.64 5.20 -37.19
C SER A 194 40.14 4.95 -37.03
N ALA A 195 39.47 4.42 -38.06
CA ALA A 195 38.05 4.07 -38.00
C ALA A 195 37.79 2.99 -36.93
N ASP A 196 38.60 1.93 -36.91
CA ASP A 196 38.51 0.86 -35.91
C ASP A 196 38.72 1.38 -34.48
N SER A 197 39.72 2.25 -34.30
CA SER A 197 40.00 2.89 -33.01
C SER A 197 38.82 3.75 -32.54
N PHE A 198 38.16 4.45 -33.47
CA PHE A 198 36.99 5.25 -33.15
C PHE A 198 35.79 4.37 -32.73
N VAL A 199 35.55 3.25 -33.42
CA VAL A 199 34.51 2.29 -33.05
C VAL A 199 34.77 1.71 -31.65
N LYS A 200 36.00 1.28 -31.36
CA LYS A 200 36.40 0.79 -30.03
C LYS A 200 36.18 1.86 -28.95
N LYS A 201 36.61 3.10 -29.19
CA LYS A 201 36.40 4.23 -28.27
C LYS A 201 34.92 4.47 -28.00
N ARG A 202 34.07 4.40 -29.04
CA ARG A 202 32.62 4.53 -28.89
C ARG A 202 32.02 3.41 -28.04
N GLY A 203 32.47 2.18 -28.22
CA GLY A 203 32.10 1.03 -27.39
C GLY A 203 32.43 1.24 -25.91
N VAL A 204 33.69 1.58 -25.61
CA VAL A 204 34.15 1.85 -24.23
C VAL A 204 33.39 3.03 -23.59
N THR A 205 33.07 4.06 -24.37
CA THR A 205 32.30 5.21 -23.86
C THR A 205 30.86 4.82 -23.51
N ALA A 206 30.23 3.94 -24.31
CA ALA A 206 28.91 3.41 -24.01
C ALA A 206 28.91 2.54 -22.76
N GLU A 207 29.90 1.65 -22.62
CA GLU A 207 30.10 0.83 -21.41
C GLU A 207 30.32 1.70 -20.17
N MET A 208 31.17 2.73 -20.28
CA MET A 208 31.42 3.69 -19.19
C MET A 208 30.13 4.39 -18.74
N LYS A 209 29.26 4.77 -19.69
CA LYS A 209 27.97 5.37 -19.37
C LYS A 209 27.07 4.38 -18.61
N GLN A 210 27.00 3.13 -19.06
CA GLN A 210 26.23 2.08 -18.40
C GLN A 210 26.75 1.82 -16.98
N PHE A 211 28.07 1.72 -16.78
CA PHE A 211 28.66 1.55 -15.46
C PHE A 211 28.40 2.75 -14.55
N LYS A 212 28.37 3.97 -15.10
CA LYS A 212 28.02 5.17 -14.34
C LYS A 212 26.56 5.12 -13.86
N GLU A 213 25.63 4.72 -14.72
CA GLU A 213 24.22 4.56 -14.35
C GLU A 213 24.04 3.49 -13.26
N GLN A 214 24.71 2.34 -13.38
CA GLN A 214 24.71 1.28 -12.36
C GLN A 214 25.29 1.77 -11.02
N LYS A 215 26.38 2.55 -11.05
CA LYS A 215 26.96 3.15 -9.85
C LYS A 215 25.98 4.11 -9.18
N GLU A 216 25.35 5.00 -9.95
CA GLU A 216 24.37 5.94 -9.42
C GLU A 216 23.16 5.23 -8.81
N GLU A 217 22.69 4.14 -9.41
CA GLU A 217 21.61 3.31 -8.87
C GLU A 217 22.01 2.65 -7.55
N ALA A 218 23.20 2.06 -7.48
CA ALA A 218 23.74 1.47 -6.25
C ALA A 218 23.89 2.50 -5.12
N GLU A 219 24.40 3.70 -5.42
CA GLU A 219 24.50 4.79 -4.45
C GLU A 219 23.13 5.30 -3.97
N ARG A 220 22.13 5.36 -4.87
CA ARG A 220 20.75 5.69 -4.48
C ARG A 220 20.16 4.61 -3.58
N PHE A 221 20.39 3.34 -3.89
CA PHE A 221 19.93 2.22 -3.07
C PHE A 221 20.51 2.30 -1.65
N ASP A 222 21.82 2.52 -1.50
CA ASP A 222 22.47 2.64 -0.18
C ASP A 222 21.91 3.84 0.62
N LYS A 223 21.70 4.99 -0.04
CA LYS A 223 21.05 6.16 0.59
C LYS A 223 19.64 5.84 1.07
N LEU A 224 18.82 5.20 0.23
CA LEU A 224 17.45 4.81 0.59
C LEU A 224 17.44 3.78 1.72
N GLN A 225 18.39 2.84 1.74
CA GLN A 225 18.52 1.86 2.80
C GLN A 225 18.84 2.52 4.14
N LYS A 226 19.75 3.51 4.16
CA LYS A 226 20.06 4.32 5.34
C LYS A 226 18.85 5.13 5.80
N GLN A 227 18.14 5.79 4.88
CA GLN A 227 16.92 6.53 5.20
C GLN A 227 15.84 5.61 5.77
N ARG A 228 15.63 4.43 5.19
CA ARG A 228 14.70 3.42 5.71
C ARG A 228 15.09 3.00 7.13
N ALA A 229 16.36 2.72 7.38
CA ALA A 229 16.84 2.34 8.71
C ALA A 229 16.59 3.45 9.74
N GLN A 230 16.87 4.70 9.39
CA GLN A 230 16.60 5.87 10.24
C GLN A 230 15.10 6.04 10.51
N GLN A 231 14.25 5.99 9.48
CA GLN A 231 12.81 6.10 9.65
C GLN A 231 12.23 4.96 10.49
N LEU A 232 12.74 3.74 10.32
CA LEU A 232 12.31 2.59 11.09
C LEU A 232 12.72 2.72 12.56
N ALA A 233 13.94 3.20 12.84
CA ALA A 233 14.37 3.53 14.20
C ALA A 233 13.47 4.61 14.82
N THR A 234 13.20 5.71 14.11
CA THR A 234 12.32 6.79 14.57
C THR A 234 10.89 6.29 14.83
N TYR A 235 10.35 5.45 13.95
CA TYR A 235 9.03 4.85 14.11
C TYR A 235 8.97 3.95 15.36
N LEU A 236 9.99 3.12 15.58
CA LEU A 236 10.06 2.26 16.77
C LEU A 236 10.15 3.09 18.07
N VAL A 237 10.93 4.17 18.07
CA VAL A 237 11.02 5.09 19.21
C VAL A 237 9.67 5.77 19.49
N TRP A 238 8.98 6.25 18.45
CA TRP A 238 7.64 6.82 18.59
C TRP A 238 6.62 5.81 19.11
N LYS A 239 6.68 4.57 18.62
CA LYS A 239 5.80 3.49 19.10
C LYS A 239 6.07 3.18 20.57
N LEU A 240 7.34 3.11 20.98
CA LEU A 240 7.72 2.95 22.39
C LEU A 240 7.22 4.11 23.25
N TYR A 241 7.37 5.34 22.79
CA TYR A 241 6.88 6.52 23.51
C TYR A 241 5.36 6.46 23.75
N HIS A 242 4.56 6.13 22.72
CA HIS A 242 3.12 5.99 22.90
C HIS A 242 2.73 4.82 23.79
N LEU A 243 3.44 3.69 23.70
CA LEU A 243 3.23 2.57 24.61
C LEU A 243 3.53 2.97 26.06
N ASN A 244 4.62 3.70 26.30
CA ASN A 244 4.98 4.18 27.63
C ASN A 244 3.94 5.16 28.18
N LYS A 245 3.48 6.10 27.34
CA LYS A 245 2.39 7.01 27.72
C LYS A 245 1.09 6.27 28.03
N ASN A 246 0.77 5.23 27.28
CA ASN A 246 -0.40 4.40 27.56
C ASN A 246 -0.23 3.62 28.88
N ILE A 247 0.97 3.12 29.17
CA ILE A 247 1.29 2.49 30.46
C ILE A 247 1.09 3.49 31.59
N GLU A 248 1.61 4.72 31.49
CA GLU A 248 1.44 5.76 32.51
C GLU A 248 -0.03 6.09 32.77
N VAL A 249 -0.86 6.16 31.71
CA VAL A 249 -2.32 6.39 31.86
C VAL A 249 -2.99 5.19 32.56
N LEU A 250 -2.68 3.97 32.15
CA LEU A 250 -3.23 2.76 32.75
C LEU A 250 -2.78 2.57 34.21
N GLU A 251 -1.53 2.92 34.53
CA GLU A 251 -1.02 2.92 35.92
C GLU A 251 -1.78 3.92 36.78
N ALA A 252 -2.05 5.13 36.27
CA ALA A 252 -2.87 6.11 36.97
C ALA A 252 -4.32 5.64 37.17
N GLU A 253 -4.93 4.98 36.18
CA GLU A 253 -6.26 4.37 36.31
C GLU A 253 -6.27 3.23 37.34
N ILE A 254 -5.24 2.37 37.35
CA ILE A 254 -5.09 1.30 38.34
C ILE A 254 -4.96 1.87 39.76
N ASP A 255 -4.15 2.93 39.94
CA ASP A 255 -3.99 3.56 41.25
C ASP A 255 -5.27 4.25 41.72
N GLN A 256 -6.03 4.85 40.80
CA GLN A 256 -7.36 5.40 41.10
C GLN A 256 -8.33 4.30 41.58
N GLU A 257 -8.41 3.17 40.87
CA GLU A 257 -9.30 2.07 41.27
C GLU A 257 -8.83 1.33 42.51
N ARG A 258 -7.52 1.26 42.76
CA ARG A 258 -7.00 0.81 44.05
C ARG A 258 -7.45 1.73 45.19
N GLY A 259 -7.39 3.05 45.00
CA GLY A 259 -7.89 4.02 45.96
C GLY A 259 -9.40 3.88 46.20
N ALA A 260 -10.19 3.73 45.13
CA ALA A 260 -11.64 3.51 45.22
C ALA A 260 -11.98 2.17 45.93
N SER A 261 -11.25 1.10 45.61
CA SER A 261 -11.41 -0.21 46.25
C SER A 261 -11.05 -0.14 47.74
N GLN A 262 -9.95 0.51 48.10
CA GLN A 262 -9.58 0.71 49.51
C GLN A 262 -10.65 1.51 50.27
N HIS A 263 -11.17 2.57 49.66
CA HIS A 263 -12.24 3.36 50.27
C HIS A 263 -13.53 2.53 50.44
N SER A 264 -13.87 1.70 49.43
CA SER A 264 -15.03 0.79 49.53
C SER A 264 -14.82 -0.29 50.60
N GLU A 265 -13.61 -0.84 50.74
CA GLU A 265 -13.25 -1.77 51.81
C GLU A 265 -13.37 -1.13 53.20
N GLU A 266 -12.91 0.12 53.37
CA GLU A 266 -13.08 0.89 54.61
C GLU A 266 -14.56 1.11 54.93
N GLN A 267 -15.35 1.55 53.94
CA GLN A 267 -16.81 1.70 54.09
C GLN A 267 -17.49 0.37 54.45
N MET A 268 -17.07 -0.75 53.83
CA MET A 268 -17.60 -2.07 54.20
C MET A 268 -17.23 -2.45 55.63
N ARG A 269 -16.00 -2.19 56.09
CA ARG A 269 -15.59 -2.43 57.48
C ARG A 269 -16.39 -1.58 58.46
N ASP A 270 -16.63 -0.32 58.15
CA ASP A 270 -17.44 0.58 58.97
C ASP A 270 -18.90 0.09 59.03
N LEU A 271 -19.49 -0.26 57.89
CA LEU A 271 -20.84 -0.82 57.81
C LEU A 271 -20.95 -2.18 58.53
N GLU A 272 -19.94 -3.05 58.45
CA GLU A 272 -19.90 -4.29 59.21
C GLU A 272 -19.87 -4.04 60.72
N THR A 273 -19.13 -3.01 61.16
CA THR A 273 -19.03 -2.61 62.56
C THR A 273 -20.38 -2.06 63.03
N GLN A 274 -20.99 -1.17 62.25
CA GLN A 274 -22.34 -0.67 62.50
C GLN A 274 -23.39 -1.79 62.53
N LEU A 275 -23.29 -2.77 61.63
CA LEU A 275 -24.19 -3.92 61.58
C LEU A 275 -24.00 -4.85 62.79
N LYS A 276 -22.76 -5.05 63.27
CA LYS A 276 -22.49 -5.76 64.53
C LYS A 276 -23.09 -5.04 65.72
N ASP A 277 -22.97 -3.71 65.78
CA ASP A 277 -23.55 -2.91 66.86
C ASP A 277 -25.08 -2.87 66.80
N ALA A 278 -25.67 -2.72 65.61
CA ALA A 278 -27.11 -2.82 65.40
C ALA A 278 -27.65 -4.20 65.79
N LYS A 279 -26.96 -5.29 65.44
CA LYS A 279 -27.32 -6.65 65.89
C LYS A 279 -27.23 -6.79 67.42
N ARG A 280 -26.22 -6.19 68.05
CA ARG A 280 -26.12 -6.15 69.54
C ARG A 280 -27.29 -5.37 70.15
N GLN A 281 -27.66 -4.23 69.58
CA GLN A 281 -28.81 -3.45 70.01
C GLN A 281 -30.12 -4.23 69.82
N GLN A 282 -30.32 -4.85 68.65
CA GLN A 282 -31.47 -5.72 68.36
C GLN A 282 -31.56 -6.90 69.34
N ALA A 283 -30.44 -7.53 69.70
CA ALA A 283 -30.43 -8.61 70.68
C ALA A 283 -30.78 -8.12 72.10
N ARG A 284 -30.41 -6.88 72.46
CA ARG A 284 -30.82 -6.25 73.73
C ARG A 284 -32.32 -5.94 73.72
N THR A 285 -32.82 -5.27 72.68
CA THR A 285 -34.24 -4.93 72.56
C THR A 285 -35.12 -6.17 72.48
N ASN A 286 -34.69 -7.25 71.81
CA ASN A 286 -35.42 -8.53 71.82
C ASN A 286 -35.46 -9.17 73.22
N LYS A 287 -34.39 -9.09 74.01
CA LYS A 287 -34.41 -9.55 75.40
C LYS A 287 -35.37 -8.73 76.26
N ASP A 288 -35.41 -7.42 76.04
CA ASP A 288 -36.31 -6.52 76.75
C ASP A 288 -37.77 -6.75 76.31
N LEU A 289 -38.03 -6.98 75.02
CA LEU A 289 -39.33 -7.41 74.49
C LEU A 289 -39.80 -8.71 75.13
N MET A 290 -38.96 -9.75 75.17
CA MET A 290 -39.31 -11.02 75.82
C MET A 290 -39.62 -10.86 77.32
N ARG A 291 -38.95 -9.94 78.02
CA ARG A 291 -39.27 -9.61 79.42
C ARG A 291 -40.62 -8.91 79.51
N LEU A 292 -40.87 -7.94 78.65
CA LEU A 292 -42.11 -7.18 78.62
C LEU A 292 -43.30 -8.08 78.24
N GLU A 293 -43.14 -8.97 77.26
CA GLU A 293 -44.13 -9.98 76.87
C GLU A 293 -44.44 -10.94 78.02
N LYS A 294 -43.44 -11.38 78.79
CA LYS A 294 -43.67 -12.17 80.01
C LYS A 294 -44.46 -11.40 81.05
N HIS A 295 -44.13 -10.12 81.30
CA HIS A 295 -44.89 -9.28 82.22
C HIS A 295 -46.31 -9.02 81.74
N ILE A 296 -46.51 -8.80 80.44
CA ILE A 296 -47.83 -8.69 79.84
C ILE A 296 -48.58 -10.00 80.09
N HIS A 297 -48.01 -11.16 79.76
CA HIS A 297 -48.64 -12.46 79.97
C HIS A 297 -48.99 -12.74 81.45
N GLU A 298 -48.11 -12.39 82.39
CA GLU A 298 -48.38 -12.47 83.84
C GLU A 298 -49.56 -11.58 84.24
N LYS A 299 -49.62 -10.34 83.71
CA LYS A 299 -50.72 -9.42 83.96
C LYS A 299 -52.02 -9.87 83.31
N THR A 300 -52.00 -10.43 82.09
CA THR A 300 -53.18 -11.00 81.43
C THR A 300 -53.70 -12.19 82.23
N LYS A 301 -52.82 -13.06 82.72
CA LYS A 301 -53.19 -14.20 83.56
C LYS A 301 -53.81 -13.75 84.90
N GLN A 302 -53.23 -12.73 85.54
CA GLN A 302 -53.84 -12.09 86.73
C GLN A 302 -55.24 -11.53 86.43
N MET A 303 -55.46 -10.94 85.25
CA MET A 303 -56.81 -10.50 84.85
C MET A 303 -57.76 -11.68 84.59
N GLU A 304 -57.30 -12.74 83.94
CA GLU A 304 -58.10 -13.95 83.68
C GLU A 304 -58.48 -14.69 84.97
N ASP A 305 -57.60 -14.73 85.97
CA ASP A 305 -57.87 -15.31 87.29
C ASP A 305 -58.86 -14.46 88.12
N MET A 306 -58.88 -13.13 87.92
CA MET A 306 -59.82 -12.21 88.58
C MET A 306 -61.23 -12.22 87.96
N LYS A 307 -61.39 -12.55 86.67
CA LYS A 307 -62.70 -12.67 86.00
C LYS A 307 -63.69 -13.63 86.69
N PRO A 308 -63.31 -14.87 87.10
CA PRO A 308 -64.22 -15.78 87.80
C PRO A 308 -64.52 -15.37 89.24
N VAL A 309 -63.73 -14.46 89.83
CA VAL A 309 -64.04 -13.86 91.14
C VAL A 309 -65.11 -12.78 90.99
N LEU A 310 -64.99 -11.93 89.96
CA LEU A 310 -66.00 -10.91 89.63
C LEU A 310 -67.36 -11.53 89.29
N LEU A 311 -67.39 -12.58 88.47
CA LEU A 311 -68.63 -13.31 88.15
C LEU A 311 -69.33 -13.89 89.38
N ARG A 312 -68.57 -14.42 90.35
CA ARG A 312 -69.13 -14.95 91.62
C ARG A 312 -69.68 -13.86 92.54
N LEU A 313 -69.06 -12.69 92.56
CA LEU A 313 -69.57 -11.53 93.31
C LEU A 313 -70.85 -10.97 92.67
N ASP A 314 -70.91 -10.92 91.34
CA ASP A 314 -72.06 -10.40 90.60
C ASP A 314 -73.32 -11.29 90.77
N GLU A 315 -73.15 -12.62 90.81
CA GLU A 315 -74.23 -13.55 91.15
C GLU A 315 -74.74 -13.39 92.59
N LYS A 316 -73.84 -13.14 93.57
CA LYS A 316 -74.23 -12.87 94.95
C LYS A 316 -75.03 -11.57 95.08
N ILE A 317 -74.64 -10.52 94.37
CA ILE A 317 -75.35 -9.23 94.34
C ILE A 317 -76.74 -9.39 93.70
N ARG A 318 -76.86 -10.12 92.58
CA ARG A 318 -78.16 -10.44 91.97
C ARG A 318 -79.09 -11.19 92.92
N HIS A 319 -78.57 -12.18 93.66
CA HIS A 319 -79.38 -12.96 94.57
C HIS A 319 -79.83 -12.15 95.80
N GLY A 320 -79.00 -11.22 96.28
CA GLY A 320 -79.35 -10.25 97.33
C GLY A 320 -80.45 -9.27 96.89
N ASN A 321 -80.30 -8.66 95.72
CA ASN A 321 -81.30 -7.72 95.18
C ASN A 321 -82.67 -8.37 94.91
N LYS A 322 -82.69 -9.66 94.53
CA LYS A 322 -83.94 -10.40 94.32
C LYS A 322 -84.70 -10.65 95.63
N LYS A 323 -83.98 -10.90 96.74
CA LYS A 323 -84.59 -11.05 98.08
C LYS A 323 -85.12 -9.72 98.62
N LEU A 324 -84.42 -8.62 98.33
CA LEU A 324 -84.82 -7.26 98.72
C LEU A 324 -86.14 -6.85 98.05
N ARG A 325 -86.28 -7.10 96.74
CA ARG A 325 -87.54 -6.82 96.02
C ARG A 325 -88.75 -7.57 96.56
N THR A 326 -88.61 -8.86 96.90
CA THR A 326 -89.73 -9.62 97.48
C THR A 326 -90.08 -9.18 98.90
N ALA A 327 -89.13 -8.60 99.65
CA ALA A 327 -89.41 -8.02 100.96
C ALA A 327 -90.17 -6.69 100.84
N ASP A 328 -89.79 -5.83 99.90
CA ASP A 328 -90.49 -4.55 99.63
C ASP A 328 -91.94 -4.75 99.15
N GLU A 329 -92.20 -5.75 98.29
CA GLU A 329 -93.54 -6.08 97.83
C GLU A 329 -94.47 -6.59 98.94
N ASN A 330 -93.92 -7.20 99.99
CA ASN A 330 -94.71 -7.65 101.15
C ASN A 330 -95.00 -6.49 102.13
N ILE A 331 -94.06 -5.56 102.28
CA ILE A 331 -94.25 -4.36 103.12
C ILE A 331 -95.30 -3.42 102.53
N SER A 332 -95.37 -3.28 101.21
CA SER A 332 -96.38 -2.44 100.55
C SER A 332 -97.80 -2.99 100.69
N LYS A 333 -97.98 -4.31 100.62
CA LYS A 333 -99.28 -4.97 100.83
C LYS A 333 -99.80 -4.80 102.27
N ALA A 334 -98.94 -4.97 103.27
CA ALA A 334 -99.31 -4.81 104.67
C ALA A 334 -99.70 -3.35 105.03
N ARG A 335 -99.05 -2.35 104.40
CA ARG A 335 -99.41 -0.94 104.59
C ARG A 335 -100.79 -0.60 104.01
N ALA A 336 -101.12 -1.15 102.84
CA ALA A 336 -102.41 -0.92 102.19
C ALA A 336 -103.60 -1.56 102.95
N GLU A 337 -103.39 -2.68 103.65
CA GLU A 337 -104.40 -3.28 104.55
C GLU A 337 -104.60 -2.43 105.81
N HIS A 338 -103.52 -1.96 106.43
CA HIS A 338 -103.60 -1.12 107.62
C HIS A 338 -104.31 0.23 107.38
N GLU A 339 -104.14 0.83 106.20
CA GLU A 339 -104.84 2.07 105.83
C GLU A 339 -106.35 1.86 105.66
N ARG A 340 -106.79 0.72 105.12
CA ARG A 340 -108.21 0.38 104.98
C ARG A 340 -108.90 0.22 106.33
N GLU A 341 -108.26 -0.46 107.28
CA GLU A 341 -108.82 -0.66 108.62
C GLU A 341 -108.92 0.66 109.40
N THR A 342 -107.97 1.59 109.23
CA THR A 342 -108.06 2.92 109.88
C THR A 342 -109.17 3.82 109.35
N VAL A 343 -109.60 3.65 108.10
CA VAL A 343 -110.74 4.42 107.54
C VAL A 343 -112.06 3.89 108.11
N ILE A 344 -112.20 2.56 108.23
CA ILE A 344 -113.40 1.91 108.78
C ILE A 344 -113.62 2.29 110.26
N ILE A 345 -112.55 2.34 111.07
CA ILE A 345 -112.64 2.77 112.48
C ILE A 345 -113.09 4.23 112.61
N ARG A 346 -112.67 5.09 111.68
CA ARG A 346 -112.97 6.53 111.70
C ARG A 346 -114.44 6.82 111.36
N ASP A 347 -115.04 6.02 110.48
CA ASP A 347 -116.47 6.15 110.13
C ASP A 347 -117.38 5.61 111.25
N LEU A 348 -117.02 4.49 111.90
CA LEU A 348 -117.75 3.97 113.07
C LEU A 348 -117.75 4.92 114.28
N GLN A 349 -116.68 5.70 114.47
CA GLN A 349 -116.61 6.73 115.52
C GLN A 349 -117.55 7.92 115.23
N LYS A 350 -117.69 8.32 113.95
CA LYS A 350 -118.64 9.38 113.55
C LYS A 350 -120.09 8.95 113.74
N ASP A 351 -120.41 7.69 113.45
CA ASP A 351 -121.76 7.17 113.61
C ASP A 351 -122.18 7.10 115.09
N TYR A 352 -121.24 6.81 116.00
CA TYR A 352 -121.48 6.82 117.45
C TYR A 352 -121.75 8.23 118.00
N GLU A 353 -121.04 9.25 117.50
CA GLU A 353 -121.27 10.66 117.89
C GLU A 353 -122.61 11.22 117.37
N GLN A 354 -123.11 10.71 116.23
CA GLN A 354 -124.42 11.11 115.70
C GLN A 354 -125.58 10.47 116.47
N LEU A 355 -125.44 9.20 116.88
CA LEU A 355 -126.42 8.49 117.69
C LEU A 355 -126.57 9.06 119.11
N THR A 356 -125.48 9.50 119.73
CA THR A 356 -125.50 10.14 121.06
C THR A 356 -126.14 11.53 121.05
N LYS A 357 -125.95 12.33 119.98
CA LYS A 357 -126.64 13.62 119.80
C LYS A 357 -128.13 13.47 119.50
N ALA A 358 -128.55 12.38 118.86
CA ALA A 358 -129.96 12.10 118.59
C ALA A 358 -130.73 11.69 119.86
N LEU A 359 -130.10 10.90 120.75
CA LEU A 359 -130.68 10.52 122.05
C LEU A 359 -130.89 11.72 122.98
N ALA A 360 -129.93 12.63 123.04
CA ALA A 360 -130.04 13.85 123.87
C ALA A 360 -131.22 14.75 123.46
N LYS A 361 -131.53 14.84 122.16
CA LYS A 361 -132.69 15.60 121.64
C LYS A 361 -134.03 14.91 121.94
N TYR A 362 -134.05 13.58 122.06
CA TYR A 362 -135.26 12.83 122.36
C TYR A 362 -135.63 12.93 123.85
N GLU A 363 -134.64 12.94 124.75
CA GLU A 363 -134.84 13.12 126.19
C GLU A 363 -135.30 14.54 126.57
N GLU A 364 -134.84 15.57 125.87
CA GLU A 364 -135.25 16.96 126.13
C GLU A 364 -136.71 17.22 125.73
N ASN A 365 -137.19 16.59 124.64
CA ASN A 365 -138.59 16.69 124.20
C ASN A 365 -139.55 15.88 125.09
N LEU A 366 -139.08 14.77 125.70
CA LEU A 366 -139.84 14.00 126.69
C LEU A 366 -140.05 14.76 128.01
N ARG A 367 -139.10 15.61 128.42
CA ARG A 367 -139.25 16.48 129.60
C ARG A 367 -140.28 17.59 129.40
N LYS A 368 -140.41 18.14 128.19
CA LYS A 368 -141.37 19.22 127.90
C LYS A 368 -142.82 18.74 127.77
N ARG A 369 -143.07 17.47 127.42
CA ARG A 369 -144.43 16.90 127.34
C ARG A 369 -144.93 16.22 128.63
N ARG A 370 -144.06 15.93 129.61
CA ARG A 370 -144.47 15.34 130.91
C ARG A 370 -144.90 16.34 131.97
N ALA A 371 -144.75 17.65 131.74
CA ALA A 371 -145.15 18.68 132.70
C ALA A 371 -146.63 19.06 132.59
N GLU A 372 -147.29 18.71 131.48
CA GLU A 372 -148.63 19.19 131.15
C GLU A 372 -149.50 18.01 130.74
N GLU A 373 -149.72 17.10 131.66
CA GLU A 373 -151.08 16.64 131.94
C GLU A 373 -151.07 16.02 133.36
N GLY A 374 -152.13 16.23 134.14
CA GLY A 374 -153.38 15.59 133.74
C GLY A 374 -153.19 14.10 134.02
N ARG A 375 -153.80 13.66 135.11
CA ARG A 375 -153.31 12.61 136.01
C ARG A 375 -153.21 11.21 135.41
N SER A 376 -152.08 10.59 135.74
CA SER A 376 -151.85 9.21 136.22
C SER A 376 -152.60 8.05 135.56
N LEU A 377 -151.88 7.03 135.10
CA LEU A 377 -151.76 5.70 135.74
C LEU A 377 -151.04 4.68 134.83
N ASP A 378 -150.65 3.57 135.47
CA ASP A 378 -150.09 2.32 134.94
C ASP A 378 -150.80 1.76 133.70
N GLU A 379 -150.04 1.00 132.88
CA GLU A 379 -150.48 -0.22 132.18
C GLU A 379 -149.27 -0.78 131.41
N ALA A 380 -148.70 -1.92 131.79
CA ALA A 380 -149.25 -3.24 131.50
C ALA A 380 -149.50 -3.55 130.02
N GLN A 381 -148.98 -2.75 129.08
CA GLN A 381 -148.99 -3.08 127.66
C GLN A 381 -147.74 -2.51 126.97
N LEU A 382 -146.66 -3.29 126.89
CA LEU A 382 -145.80 -3.38 125.70
C LEU A 382 -144.71 -4.44 125.88
N ALA A 383 -145.20 -5.63 126.21
CA ALA A 383 -144.55 -6.90 125.90
C ALA A 383 -144.87 -7.36 124.45
N GLU A 384 -145.12 -6.44 123.52
CA GLU A 384 -145.60 -6.78 122.17
C GLU A 384 -145.00 -5.87 121.10
N TYR A 385 -143.67 -5.87 121.04
CA TYR A 385 -142.94 -5.59 119.81
C TYR A 385 -141.72 -6.51 119.77
N ASN A 386 -142.00 -7.82 119.77
CA ASN A 386 -141.91 -8.60 118.55
C ASN A 386 -140.47 -8.63 118.05
N GLN A 387 -139.73 -9.70 118.36
CA GLN A 387 -139.79 -10.92 117.56
C GLN A 387 -139.73 -10.58 116.06
N SER A 388 -138.60 -10.84 115.41
CA SER A 388 -138.54 -12.01 114.52
C SER A 388 -137.23 -12.08 113.72
N PRO A 389 -136.90 -13.29 113.23
CA PRO A 389 -135.56 -13.72 112.83
C PRO A 389 -135.38 -13.71 111.30
N ALA A 390 -134.14 -13.84 110.80
CA ALA A 390 -133.90 -14.57 109.54
C ALA A 390 -132.40 -14.89 109.24
N PRO A 391 -132.13 -16.07 108.69
CA PRO A 391 -130.87 -16.55 108.10
C PRO A 391 -130.85 -16.42 106.54
N ASN A 392 -129.71 -16.68 105.88
CA ASN A 392 -129.53 -17.25 104.51
C ASN A 392 -128.04 -17.10 104.07
N LEU A 393 -127.31 -18.08 103.53
CA LEU A 393 -127.43 -18.89 102.30
C LEU A 393 -126.95 -18.21 101.00
N CYS A 394 -126.27 -19.04 100.18
CA CYS A 394 -125.92 -18.95 98.74
C CYS A 394 -124.58 -18.27 98.37
N VAL A 395 -123.61 -18.91 97.70
CA VAL A 395 -123.54 -19.80 96.50
C VAL A 395 -123.16 -19.04 95.23
N SER A 396 -122.24 -19.66 94.47
CA SER A 396 -121.90 -19.49 93.05
C SER A 396 -121.06 -18.26 92.66
N ALA A 397 -120.31 -18.19 91.57
CA ALA A 397 -119.65 -19.11 90.64
C ALA A 397 -119.19 -18.20 89.47
N GLY A 398 -117.97 -18.37 88.97
CA GLY A 398 -117.66 -18.11 87.55
C GLY A 398 -117.50 -16.66 87.04
N THR A 399 -116.67 -16.57 85.98
CA THR A 399 -116.62 -15.55 84.90
C THR A 399 -116.00 -14.16 85.22
N HIS A 400 -115.16 -13.49 84.41
CA HIS A 400 -114.96 -13.47 82.95
C HIS A 400 -113.52 -13.02 82.53
N GLN A 401 -113.23 -13.29 81.25
CA GLN A 401 -112.04 -13.03 80.42
C GLN A 401 -111.66 -11.55 80.22
N SER A 402 -110.37 -11.27 79.92
CA SER A 402 -109.93 -10.84 78.57
C SER A 402 -108.42 -10.56 78.46
N ALA A 403 -107.79 -11.34 77.57
CA ALA A 403 -106.89 -10.93 76.49
C ALA A 403 -105.48 -10.34 76.73
N THR A 404 -104.57 -10.91 75.92
CA THR A 404 -103.28 -10.40 75.42
C THR A 404 -102.13 -10.37 76.43
N SER A 405 -100.88 -10.67 76.09
CA SER A 405 -100.23 -11.29 74.94
C SER A 405 -98.74 -11.43 75.33
N LYS A 406 -98.07 -12.42 74.75
CA LYS A 406 -96.61 -12.56 74.58
C LYS A 406 -95.73 -12.95 75.78
N GLU A 407 -94.79 -13.82 75.39
CA GLU A 407 -93.46 -14.06 75.94
C GLU A 407 -93.34 -14.93 77.18
N ASN A 408 -93.16 -16.24 76.91
CA ASN A 408 -92.11 -17.02 77.55
C ASN A 408 -91.74 -18.19 76.64
N CYS A 409 -90.47 -18.25 76.21
CA CYS A 409 -89.85 -19.50 75.81
C CYS A 409 -88.56 -19.65 76.59
N SER A 410 -88.68 -20.32 77.73
CA SER A 410 -87.55 -20.89 78.45
C SER A 410 -87.36 -22.34 78.00
N ARG A 411 -86.11 -22.61 77.64
CA ARG A 411 -85.33 -23.79 78.04
C ARG A 411 -85.54 -25.12 77.33
N SER A 412 -84.36 -25.66 77.03
CA SER A 412 -83.94 -27.06 77.15
C SER A 412 -84.26 -27.88 75.90
N LYS A 413 -83.39 -28.74 75.37
CA LYS A 413 -82.20 -29.44 75.88
C LYS A 413 -81.56 -30.09 74.61
N VAL A 414 -80.24 -30.05 74.43
CA VAL A 414 -79.32 -31.20 74.58
C VAL A 414 -78.83 -31.77 73.24
N ALA A 415 -77.52 -32.08 73.25
CA ALA A 415 -76.77 -33.01 72.39
C ALA A 415 -76.65 -32.60 70.92
N THR A 416 -75.52 -32.73 70.21
CA THR A 416 -74.24 -33.46 70.32
C THR A 416 -73.45 -32.96 69.10
N GLY A 417 -72.15 -32.65 69.16
CA GLY A 417 -71.07 -33.64 69.03
C GLY A 417 -70.22 -33.36 67.78
N GLY A 418 -68.94 -33.76 67.83
CA GLY A 418 -68.03 -33.99 66.68
C GLY A 418 -67.30 -32.75 66.15
N GLU A 419 -65.99 -32.55 66.38
CA GLU A 419 -64.80 -33.27 65.88
C GLU A 419 -64.32 -32.89 64.47
N CYS A 420 -62.99 -32.72 64.38
CA CYS A 420 -62.12 -32.91 63.20
C CYS A 420 -62.23 -31.88 62.06
N LYS A 421 -61.19 -31.48 61.32
CA LYS A 421 -59.77 -31.87 61.22
C LYS A 421 -59.07 -30.83 60.31
N ARG A 422 -57.74 -30.80 60.46
CA ARG A 422 -56.65 -30.43 59.52
C ARG A 422 -57.01 -30.29 58.03
N SER A 423 -56.28 -29.40 57.35
CA SER A 423 -55.48 -29.62 56.11
C SER A 423 -55.11 -28.25 55.50
N THR A 424 -53.84 -27.81 55.58
CA THR A 424 -52.77 -27.89 54.53
C THR A 424 -52.91 -26.90 53.37
N GLU A 425 -51.74 -26.32 53.02
CA GLU A 425 -51.37 -25.63 51.76
C GLU A 425 -52.01 -24.23 51.57
N SER A 426 -51.27 -23.13 51.35
CA SER A 426 -49.89 -22.89 50.87
C SER A 426 -49.28 -21.68 51.57
#